data_AF-K1R0F8-F1
#
_entry.id   AF-K1R0F8-F1
#
_cell.length_a   1.000
_cell.length_b   1.000
_cell.length_c   1.000
_cell.angle_alpha   90.00
_cell.angle_beta   90.00
_cell.angle_gamma   90.00
#
_symmetry.space_group_name_H-M   'P 1'
#
loop_
_entity.id
_entity.type
_entity.pdbx_description
1 polymer ?
#
loop_
_entity_poly.entity_id
_entity_poly.type
_entity_poly.pdbx_seq_one_letter_code
_entity_poly.pdbx_strand_id
1 'polypeptide(L)'
;MSTFHQQLWLIADINTDSQGGSRFEQPFTVSVQIRGLKSDQELLSTAPKNPELNSQTHNRTRVLRCSHKCDDLILLHLGYLDYYRYIITIHFYGLEGSKFHFSDIIFHFKSYNTSFTNTEIWIRFTFLFLTFIVTCVYAHSLRKFSMRDWSFEQRWITLLLPLLIFYNDPLFPLTFLVNSWVPGMFDAIFQASFLCALLLFWLCIYHGVRQTDRRFMRFYLPKLVVVGLIWISAVTIASWQEYNELQDPTYFYRLDTTNFTGFKIFFFIVGGLYLLYLLYLLVRAYAELRAMPYFDLRLKFMTFLMLVVLSISIAITAMKFGAAALQDNFVAEISTNYENSIEFVAFYGLLNFYMYTMAFVYSPSKNAQYETNFKDNPALSMLNDSDEEVHYG
;
A
#
# COMPACT_ATOMS: atom_id res chain seq x y z
N MET A 1 27.74 6.96 -0.64
CA MET A 1 26.27 6.93 -0.72
C MET A 1 25.72 8.07 0.13
N SER A 2 24.60 8.65 -0.29
CA SER A 2 23.81 9.63 0.47
C SER A 2 22.51 9.00 0.97
N THR A 3 21.88 9.61 1.96
CA THR A 3 20.58 9.19 2.52
C THR A 3 19.47 9.14 1.46
N PHE A 4 19.60 9.92 0.38
CA PHE A 4 18.65 9.94 -0.75
C PHE A 4 18.63 8.64 -1.57
N HIS A 5 19.58 7.73 -1.38
CA HIS A 5 19.51 6.39 -1.97
C HIS A 5 18.52 5.46 -1.25
N GLN A 6 17.90 5.92 -0.14
CA GLN A 6 16.90 5.24 0.69
C GLN A 6 17.39 3.92 1.27
N GLN A 7 17.52 2.89 0.43
CA GLN A 7 17.82 1.52 0.79
C GLN A 7 18.93 0.94 -0.11
N LEU A 8 19.61 -0.10 0.38
CA LEU A 8 20.62 -0.84 -0.39
C LEU A 8 20.39 -2.34 -0.27
N TRP A 9 20.28 -3.02 -1.41
CA TRP A 9 20.28 -4.47 -1.50
C TRP A 9 21.59 -4.96 -2.10
N LEU A 10 22.14 -6.02 -1.52
CA LEU A 10 23.22 -6.79 -2.08
C LEU A 10 22.69 -8.16 -2.52
N ILE A 11 22.79 -8.42 -3.81
CA ILE A 11 22.34 -9.64 -4.44
C ILE A 11 23.59 -10.36 -4.99
N ALA A 12 23.69 -11.65 -4.74
CA ALA A 12 24.72 -12.50 -5.32
C ALA A 12 24.10 -13.41 -6.39
N ASP A 13 24.73 -13.39 -7.56
CA ASP A 13 24.46 -14.29 -8.67
C ASP A 13 25.62 -15.29 -8.75
N ILE A 14 25.31 -16.58 -8.58
CA ILE A 14 26.31 -17.65 -8.51
C ILE A 14 26.24 -18.45 -9.80
N ASN A 15 27.30 -18.41 -10.58
CA ASN A 15 27.41 -19.18 -11.81
C ASN A 15 28.09 -20.53 -11.56
N THR A 16 27.56 -21.58 -12.19
CA THR A 16 28.05 -22.95 -12.09
C THR A 16 28.37 -23.49 -13.47
N ASP A 17 29.51 -24.17 -13.63
CA ASP A 17 29.91 -24.81 -14.90
C ASP A 17 29.22 -26.18 -15.13
N SER A 18 27.94 -26.27 -14.77
CA SER A 18 27.17 -27.51 -14.92
C SER A 18 26.78 -27.74 -16.37
N GLN A 19 27.46 -28.66 -17.05
CA GLN A 19 27.06 -29.17 -18.37
C GLN A 19 25.85 -30.13 -18.33
N GLY A 20 25.31 -30.45 -17.15
CA GLY A 20 24.15 -31.33 -16.98
C GLY A 20 22.99 -30.59 -16.31
N GLY A 21 21.87 -30.42 -17.02
CA GLY A 21 20.67 -29.69 -16.57
C GLY A 21 19.89 -30.31 -15.39
N SER A 22 20.56 -30.97 -14.44
CA SER A 22 19.94 -31.46 -13.22
C SER A 22 19.73 -30.31 -12.23
N ARG A 23 18.48 -30.11 -11.80
CA ARG A 23 18.15 -29.21 -10.69
C ARG A 23 18.81 -29.72 -9.41
N PHE A 24 19.49 -28.85 -8.68
CA PHE A 24 20.07 -29.18 -7.39
C PHE A 24 19.68 -28.15 -6.33
N GLU A 25 19.58 -28.63 -5.09
CA GLU A 25 19.38 -27.80 -3.90
C GLU A 25 20.46 -28.15 -2.88
N GLN A 26 21.23 -27.15 -2.43
CA GLN A 26 22.26 -27.35 -1.42
C GLN A 26 22.17 -26.28 -0.33
N PRO A 27 22.05 -26.67 0.96
CA PRO A 27 22.17 -25.73 2.05
C PRO A 27 23.63 -25.30 2.25
N PHE A 28 23.84 -24.02 2.49
CA PHE A 28 25.14 -23.43 2.81
C PHE A 28 24.94 -22.30 3.81
N THR A 29 26.01 -21.91 4.51
CA THR A 29 25.93 -20.83 5.50
C THR A 29 26.65 -19.60 4.98
N VAL A 30 25.98 -18.45 5.05
CA VAL A 30 26.56 -17.16 4.71
C VAL A 30 26.74 -16.35 5.97
N SER A 31 27.92 -15.78 6.10
CA SER A 31 28.29 -14.85 7.15
C SER A 31 28.51 -13.49 6.53
N VAL A 32 27.75 -12.48 6.97
CA VAL A 32 27.89 -11.10 6.49
C VAL A 32 28.38 -10.22 7.63
N GLN A 33 29.47 -9.49 7.38
CA GLN A 33 30.00 -8.45 8.26
C GLN A 33 29.92 -7.11 7.54
N ILE A 34 29.43 -6.07 8.21
CA ILE A 34 29.22 -4.74 7.65
C ILE A 34 30.04 -3.74 8.46
N ARG A 35 30.76 -2.85 7.77
CA ARG A 35 31.46 -1.72 8.39
C ARG A 35 31.10 -0.44 7.65
N GLY A 36 30.61 0.56 8.37
CA GLY A 36 30.35 1.89 7.83
C GLY A 36 31.48 2.85 8.21
N LEU A 37 31.93 3.68 7.26
CA LEU A 37 32.85 4.79 7.53
C LEU A 37 32.09 6.12 7.48
N LYS A 38 32.33 7.04 8.42
CA LYS A 38 31.70 8.38 8.43
C LYS A 38 32.63 9.47 7.88
N SER A 39 33.95 9.28 7.94
CA SER A 39 34.94 10.17 7.31
C SER A 39 36.12 9.39 6.72
N ASP A 40 36.74 9.92 5.66
CA ASP A 40 37.94 9.34 5.04
C ASP A 40 39.15 9.27 5.99
N GLN A 41 39.14 10.02 7.10
CA GLN A 41 40.18 9.96 8.13
C GLN A 41 40.15 8.68 8.99
N GLU A 42 39.03 7.94 9.04
CA GLU A 42 38.93 6.69 9.82
C GLU A 42 39.68 5.52 9.15
N LEU A 43 40.05 5.65 7.86
CA LEU A 43 40.78 4.61 7.11
C LEU A 43 42.27 4.49 7.53
N LEU A 44 42.84 5.55 8.09
CA LEU A 44 44.27 5.68 8.42
C LEU A 44 44.61 5.33 9.88
N SER A 45 43.59 5.18 10.74
CA SER A 45 43.80 4.80 12.14
C SER A 45 43.59 3.30 12.31
N THR A 46 44.70 2.57 12.35
CA THR A 46 44.82 1.17 12.78
C THR A 46 44.60 1.01 14.30
N ALA A 47 43.57 1.66 14.85
CA ALA A 47 43.18 1.53 16.25
C ALA A 47 41.64 1.63 16.37
N PRO A 48 40.97 0.64 17.00
CA PRO A 48 39.52 0.59 17.07
C PRO A 48 39.04 1.63 18.09
N LYS A 49 38.66 2.81 17.60
CA LYS A 49 37.78 3.72 18.33
C LYS A 49 36.57 3.99 17.44
N ASN A 50 35.63 3.06 17.53
CA ASN A 50 34.27 3.03 17.03
C ASN A 50 33.70 4.36 16.54
N PRO A 51 33.05 4.32 15.36
CA PRO A 51 31.66 3.92 15.38
C PRO A 51 31.45 2.67 14.51
N GLU A 52 31.89 1.52 15.01
CA GLU A 52 31.50 0.23 14.45
C GLU A 52 29.97 0.15 14.43
N LEU A 53 29.40 0.20 13.23
CA LEU A 53 28.09 -0.38 12.98
C LEU A 53 28.27 -1.87 13.32
N ASN A 54 27.84 -2.24 14.52
CA ASN A 54 27.69 -3.59 15.04
C ASN A 54 28.70 -4.61 14.44
N SER A 55 29.83 -4.85 15.12
CA SER A 55 30.74 -5.97 14.81
C SER A 55 30.10 -7.37 15.02
N GLN A 56 28.77 -7.44 15.01
CA GLN A 56 28.00 -8.67 14.99
C GLN A 56 28.02 -9.21 13.56
N THR A 57 28.78 -10.29 13.39
CA THR A 57 28.70 -11.10 12.19
C THR A 57 27.34 -11.80 12.15
N HIS A 58 26.57 -11.56 11.10
CA HIS A 58 25.26 -12.18 10.93
C HIS A 58 25.41 -13.47 10.13
N ASN A 59 25.17 -14.60 10.78
CA ASN A 59 25.26 -15.92 10.17
C ASN A 59 23.84 -16.43 9.84
N ARG A 60 23.60 -16.72 8.55
CA ARG A 60 22.33 -17.25 8.07
C ARG A 60 22.58 -18.45 7.17
N THR A 61 21.84 -19.53 7.42
CA THR A 61 21.80 -20.68 6.53
C THR A 61 20.85 -20.37 5.37
N ARG A 62 21.34 -20.51 4.15
CA ARG A 62 20.59 -20.30 2.90
C ARG A 62 20.58 -21.60 2.10
N VAL A 63 19.58 -21.76 1.23
CA VAL A 63 19.48 -22.90 0.32
C VAL A 63 19.72 -22.39 -1.08
N LEU A 64 20.76 -22.90 -1.74
CA LEU A 64 21.08 -22.58 -3.11
C LEU A 64 20.28 -23.51 -4.01
N ARG A 65 19.43 -22.95 -4.86
CA ARG A 65 18.68 -23.68 -5.88
C ARG A 65 19.23 -23.33 -7.25
N CYS A 66 19.65 -24.32 -8.02
CA CYS A 66 20.18 -24.09 -9.36
C CYS A 66 19.65 -25.09 -10.36
N SER A 67 19.51 -24.63 -11.61
CA SER A 67 19.11 -25.45 -12.76
C SER A 67 20.16 -25.39 -13.87
N HIS A 68 20.14 -24.32 -14.67
CA HIS A 68 21.21 -23.91 -15.57
C HIS A 68 21.94 -22.67 -15.06
N LYS A 69 21.19 -21.81 -14.38
CA LYS A 69 21.64 -20.68 -13.58
C LYS A 69 21.09 -20.87 -12.16
N CYS A 70 21.78 -20.37 -11.14
CA CYS A 70 21.26 -20.36 -9.79
C CYS A 70 20.23 -19.24 -9.59
N ASP A 71 19.30 -19.45 -8.66
CA ASP A 71 18.37 -18.40 -8.24
C ASP A 71 19.14 -17.26 -7.56
N ASP A 72 18.74 -16.02 -7.85
CA ASP A 72 19.35 -14.82 -7.27
C ASP A 72 19.24 -14.85 -5.74
N LEU A 73 20.37 -14.61 -5.06
CA LEU A 73 20.44 -14.68 -3.61
C LEU A 73 20.58 -13.29 -3.00
N ILE A 74 19.56 -12.84 -2.28
CA ILE A 74 19.64 -11.61 -1.48
C ILE A 74 20.47 -11.90 -0.22
N LEU A 75 21.63 -11.26 -0.13
CA LEU A 75 22.58 -11.43 0.96
C LEU A 75 22.40 -10.42 2.09
N LEU A 76 22.05 -9.19 1.72
CA LEU A 76 21.94 -8.07 2.63
C LEU A 76 20.89 -7.09 2.12
N HIS A 77 20.10 -6.55 3.05
CA HIS A 77 19.23 -5.40 2.82
C HIS A 77 19.46 -4.39 3.95
N LEU A 78 19.84 -3.18 3.58
CA LEU A 78 19.95 -2.04 4.49
C LEU A 78 18.77 -1.11 4.23
N GLY A 79 17.89 -0.99 5.22
CA GLY A 79 16.74 -0.09 5.19
C GLY A 79 17.11 1.40 5.32
N TYR A 80 18.28 1.72 5.88
CA TYR A 80 18.75 3.10 6.08
C TYR A 80 20.25 3.23 5.75
N LEU A 81 20.61 4.36 5.11
CA LEU A 81 21.96 4.63 4.63
C LEU A 81 22.60 5.84 5.33
N ASP A 82 23.34 5.57 6.40
CA ASP A 82 23.98 6.55 7.29
C ASP A 82 25.43 6.89 6.95
N TYR A 83 26.08 6.02 6.17
CA TYR A 83 27.52 6.09 5.94
C TYR A 83 27.83 6.40 4.48
N TYR A 84 28.89 7.17 4.25
CA TYR A 84 29.30 7.54 2.90
C TYR A 84 29.93 6.35 2.16
N ARG A 85 30.58 5.44 2.90
CA ARG A 85 31.14 4.19 2.40
C ARG A 85 30.78 3.04 3.32
N TYR A 86 30.39 1.93 2.71
CA TYR A 86 30.15 0.66 3.36
C TYR A 86 31.16 -0.36 2.86
N ILE A 87 31.81 -1.08 3.78
CA ILE A 87 32.64 -2.25 3.49
C ILE A 87 31.86 -3.45 3.98
N ILE A 88 31.47 -4.31 3.05
CA ILE A 88 30.71 -5.54 3.32
C ILE A 88 31.64 -6.72 3.06
N THR A 89 31.91 -7.51 4.08
CA THR A 89 32.73 -8.73 3.99
C THR A 89 31.81 -9.94 4.09
N ILE A 90 31.84 -10.79 3.07
CA ILE A 90 30.99 -11.98 2.98
C ILE A 90 31.88 -13.21 3.06
N HIS A 91 31.51 -14.15 3.92
CA HIS A 91 32.13 -15.47 4.00
C HIS A 91 31.09 -16.53 3.67
N PHE A 92 31.42 -17.37 2.70
CA PHE A 92 30.61 -18.52 2.29
C PHE A 92 31.18 -19.79 2.92
N TYR A 93 30.35 -20.53 3.64
CA TYR A 93 30.72 -21.79 4.30
C TYR A 93 29.89 -22.95 3.77
N GLY A 94 30.52 -24.11 3.60
CA GLY A 94 29.83 -25.35 3.18
C GLY A 94 29.65 -25.53 1.67
N LEU A 95 30.31 -24.68 0.85
CA LEU A 95 30.32 -24.80 -0.62
C LEU A 95 31.53 -25.59 -1.16
N GLU A 96 32.58 -25.79 -0.36
CA GLU A 96 33.85 -26.44 -0.76
C GLU A 96 33.70 -27.94 -1.11
N GLY A 97 32.69 -28.62 -0.56
CA GLY A 97 32.43 -30.05 -0.77
C GLY A 97 31.35 -30.36 -1.81
N SER A 98 30.90 -29.36 -2.58
CA SER A 98 29.85 -29.59 -3.59
C SER A 98 30.40 -30.38 -4.78
N LYS A 99 29.52 -31.11 -5.49
CA LYS A 99 29.89 -31.89 -6.68
C LYS A 99 30.17 -31.02 -7.92
N PHE A 100 30.00 -29.71 -7.83
CA PHE A 100 30.05 -28.78 -8.95
C PHE A 100 31.11 -27.70 -8.73
N HIS A 101 31.82 -27.34 -9.80
CA HIS A 101 32.75 -26.21 -9.76
C HIS A 101 31.96 -24.90 -9.95
N PHE A 102 32.06 -24.01 -8.96
CA PHE A 102 31.57 -22.65 -9.06
C PHE A 102 32.61 -21.82 -9.81
N SER A 103 32.24 -21.23 -10.94
CA SER A 103 33.17 -20.47 -11.78
C SER A 103 33.35 -19.05 -11.24
N ASP A 104 32.24 -18.31 -11.13
CA ASP A 104 32.24 -16.91 -10.70
C ASP A 104 31.03 -16.59 -9.81
N ILE A 105 31.23 -15.67 -8.87
CA ILE A 105 30.18 -15.06 -8.04
C ILE A 105 30.14 -13.57 -8.38
N ILE A 106 29.02 -13.11 -8.93
CA ILE A 106 28.82 -11.71 -9.32
C ILE A 106 27.94 -11.04 -8.26
N PHE A 107 28.39 -9.91 -7.74
CA PHE A 107 27.63 -9.12 -6.78
C PHE A 107 26.97 -7.93 -7.44
N HIS A 108 25.65 -7.80 -7.25
CA HIS A 108 24.84 -6.70 -7.71
C HIS A 108 24.39 -5.85 -6.53
N PHE A 109 24.65 -4.54 -6.61
CA PHE A 109 24.11 -3.56 -5.68
C PHE A 109 22.89 -2.89 -6.31
N LYS A 110 21.75 -2.96 -5.63
CA LYS A 110 20.53 -2.25 -6.03
C LYS A 110 20.24 -1.18 -4.98
N SER A 111 19.92 0.02 -5.42
CA SER A 111 19.56 1.15 -4.55
C SER A 111 18.65 2.12 -5.30
N TYR A 112 17.95 2.99 -4.59
CA TYR A 112 17.13 4.01 -5.25
C TYR A 112 17.98 5.08 -5.93
N ASN A 113 17.43 5.64 -7.01
CA ASN A 113 18.02 6.79 -7.68
C ASN A 113 17.68 8.06 -6.88
N THR A 114 18.69 8.89 -6.59
CA THR A 114 18.52 10.14 -5.84
C THR A 114 17.56 11.12 -6.53
N SER A 115 17.53 11.13 -7.87
CA SER A 115 16.58 11.93 -8.64
C SER A 115 15.14 11.46 -8.42
N PHE A 116 14.93 10.14 -8.32
CA PHE A 116 13.60 9.57 -8.04
C PHE A 116 13.13 9.97 -6.64
N THR A 117 13.98 9.81 -5.63
CA THR A 117 13.66 10.19 -4.24
C THR A 117 13.25 11.67 -4.14
N ASN A 118 13.95 12.56 -4.84
CA ASN A 118 13.57 13.97 -4.88
C ASN A 118 12.19 14.19 -5.52
N THR A 119 11.91 13.51 -6.65
CA THR A 119 10.60 13.57 -7.29
C THR A 119 9.49 13.01 -6.37
N GLU A 120 9.76 11.92 -5.67
CA GLU A 120 8.83 11.29 -4.72
C GLU A 120 8.42 12.28 -3.61
N ILE A 121 9.39 12.93 -2.96
CA ILE A 121 9.13 13.93 -1.92
C ILE A 121 8.23 15.05 -2.45
N TRP A 122 8.56 15.62 -3.61
CA TRP A 122 7.79 16.72 -4.21
C TRP A 122 6.37 16.31 -4.59
N ILE A 123 6.18 15.09 -5.11
CA ILE A 123 4.87 14.59 -5.50
C ILE A 123 4.00 14.29 -4.28
N ARG A 124 4.53 13.62 -3.25
CA ARG A 124 3.81 13.40 -1.98
C ARG A 124 3.40 14.73 -1.37
N PHE A 125 4.32 15.70 -1.30
CA PHE A 125 4.02 17.03 -0.77
C PHE A 125 2.94 17.77 -1.57
N THR A 126 2.99 17.68 -2.91
CA THR A 126 1.98 18.32 -3.78
C THR A 126 0.60 17.72 -3.55
N PHE A 127 0.48 16.39 -3.50
CA PHE A 127 -0.79 15.72 -3.21
C PHE A 127 -1.29 16.02 -1.80
N LEU A 128 -0.40 16.09 -0.81
CA LEU A 128 -0.73 16.47 0.55
C LEU A 128 -1.32 17.89 0.61
N PHE A 129 -0.67 18.86 -0.04
CA PHE A 129 -1.14 20.23 -0.10
C PHE A 129 -2.50 20.35 -0.80
N LEU A 130 -2.66 19.69 -1.96
CA LEU A 130 -3.92 19.67 -2.69
C LEU A 130 -5.04 19.00 -1.87
N THR A 131 -4.76 17.89 -1.19
CA THR A 131 -5.72 17.19 -0.34
C THR A 131 -6.16 18.08 0.82
N PHE A 132 -5.22 18.80 1.43
CA PHE A 132 -5.53 19.74 2.50
C PHE A 132 -6.48 20.84 2.01
N ILE A 133 -6.20 21.44 0.84
CA ILE A 133 -7.11 22.44 0.23
C ILE A 133 -8.49 21.85 -0.01
N VAL A 134 -8.58 20.68 -0.65
CA VAL A 134 -9.87 20.02 -0.96
C VAL A 134 -10.63 19.73 0.34
N THR A 135 -9.94 19.26 1.38
CA THR A 135 -10.54 19.00 2.71
C THR A 135 -11.10 20.27 3.34
N CYS A 136 -10.34 21.37 3.30
CA CYS A 136 -10.80 22.66 3.82
C CYS A 136 -12.00 23.20 3.03
N VAL A 137 -11.96 23.15 1.70
CA VAL A 137 -13.06 23.59 0.83
C VAL A 137 -14.31 22.75 1.07
N TYR A 138 -14.16 21.43 1.18
CA TYR A 138 -15.26 20.51 1.45
C TYR A 138 -15.89 20.76 2.82
N ALA A 139 -15.06 20.87 3.87
CA ALA A 139 -15.52 21.17 5.22
C ALA A 139 -16.20 22.56 5.30
N HIS A 140 -15.66 23.56 4.60
CA HIS A 140 -16.28 24.88 4.53
C HIS A 140 -17.66 24.84 3.85
N SER A 141 -17.79 24.06 2.78
CA SER A 141 -19.06 23.87 2.07
C SER A 141 -20.13 23.22 2.96
N LEU A 142 -19.74 22.24 3.78
CA LEU A 142 -20.64 21.53 4.69
C LEU A 142 -20.98 22.30 5.98
N ARG A 143 -20.20 23.32 6.36
CA ARG A 143 -20.43 24.11 7.59
C ARG A 143 -21.84 24.73 7.66
N LYS A 144 -22.46 24.99 6.51
CA LYS A 144 -23.80 25.58 6.42
C LYS A 144 -24.94 24.60 6.74
N PHE A 145 -24.65 23.30 6.81
CA PHE A 145 -25.64 22.25 7.01
C PHE A 145 -25.40 21.53 8.35
N SER A 146 -26.46 21.23 9.08
CA SER A 146 -26.37 20.47 10.32
C SER A 146 -25.89 19.04 10.04
N MET A 147 -25.03 18.50 10.90
CA MET A 147 -24.51 17.13 10.84
C MET A 147 -25.60 16.05 10.70
N ARG A 148 -26.81 16.34 11.19
CA ARG A 148 -27.96 15.42 11.13
C ARG A 148 -28.48 15.22 9.72
N ASP A 149 -28.38 16.25 8.88
CA ASP A 149 -28.95 16.28 7.53
C ASP A 149 -27.94 15.85 6.46
N TRP A 150 -26.70 15.56 6.88
CA TRP A 150 -25.66 15.10 5.96
C TRP A 150 -26.01 13.77 5.34
N SER A 151 -25.78 13.67 4.03
CA SER A 151 -25.92 12.40 3.30
C SER A 151 -24.93 11.37 3.85
N PHE A 152 -25.24 10.10 3.62
CA PHE A 152 -24.37 9.01 4.05
C PHE A 152 -22.98 9.12 3.44
N GLU A 153 -22.92 9.42 2.15
CA GLU A 153 -21.72 9.59 1.36
C GLU A 153 -20.91 10.78 1.87
N GLN A 154 -21.58 11.89 2.21
CA GLN A 154 -20.92 13.06 2.76
C GLN A 154 -20.20 12.76 4.08
N ARG A 155 -20.87 12.04 5.00
CA ARG A 155 -20.26 11.63 6.27
C ARG A 155 -19.00 10.78 6.06
N TRP A 156 -19.03 9.87 5.08
CA TRP A 156 -17.87 9.05 4.75
C TRP A 156 -16.74 9.83 4.10
N ILE A 157 -17.05 10.77 3.20
CA ILE A 157 -16.04 11.63 2.57
C ILE A 157 -15.37 12.52 3.62
N THR A 158 -16.11 13.03 4.61
CA THR A 158 -15.54 13.76 5.75
C THR A 158 -14.56 12.89 6.57
N LEU A 159 -14.77 11.58 6.63
CA LEU A 159 -13.85 10.65 7.29
C LEU A 159 -12.65 10.28 6.41
N LEU A 160 -12.88 10.04 5.11
CA LEU A 160 -11.86 9.58 4.17
C LEU A 160 -10.86 10.68 3.78
N LEU A 161 -11.27 11.95 3.70
CA LEU A 161 -10.39 13.05 3.32
C LEU A 161 -9.23 13.27 4.32
N PRO A 162 -9.46 13.31 5.65
CA PRO A 162 -8.37 13.30 6.62
C PRO A 162 -7.48 12.05 6.54
N LEU A 163 -8.07 10.87 6.30
CA LEU A 163 -7.28 9.64 6.10
C LEU A 163 -6.40 9.70 4.84
N LEU A 164 -6.86 10.39 3.79
CA LEU A 164 -6.05 10.62 2.58
C LEU A 164 -4.86 11.56 2.86
N ILE A 165 -4.98 12.52 3.78
CA ILE A 165 -3.84 13.35 4.20
C ILE A 165 -2.76 12.46 4.81
N PHE A 166 -3.14 11.51 5.67
CA PHE A 166 -2.21 10.55 6.26
C PHE A 166 -1.65 9.58 5.22
N TYR A 167 -2.45 9.14 4.25
CA TYR A 167 -2.00 8.32 3.12
C TYR A 167 -0.92 9.01 2.27
N ASN A 168 -1.00 10.32 2.09
CA ASN A 168 0.03 11.11 1.41
C ASN A 168 1.30 11.35 2.26
N ASP A 169 1.36 10.71 3.44
CA ASP A 169 2.49 10.64 4.36
C ASP A 169 3.18 11.99 4.66
N PRO A 170 2.64 12.79 5.61
CA PRO A 170 3.32 13.99 6.08
C PRO A 170 4.67 13.73 6.75
N LEU A 171 4.92 12.49 7.19
CA LEU A 171 6.11 12.11 7.95
C LEU A 171 7.21 11.57 7.04
N PHE A 172 6.97 11.46 5.73
CA PHE A 172 7.94 10.90 4.78
C PHE A 172 9.34 11.52 4.90
N PRO A 173 9.51 12.86 5.00
CA PRO A 173 10.85 13.43 5.14
C PRO A 173 11.60 12.98 6.41
N LEU A 174 10.89 12.63 7.49
CA LEU A 174 11.51 12.18 8.74
C LEU A 174 12.24 10.86 8.60
N THR A 175 11.88 10.03 7.60
CA THR A 175 12.58 8.76 7.30
C THR A 175 14.05 8.99 6.97
N PHE A 176 14.41 10.16 6.43
CA PHE A 176 15.79 10.54 6.10
C PHE A 176 16.54 11.18 7.26
N LEU A 177 15.83 11.66 8.29
CA LEU A 177 16.43 12.37 9.43
C LEU A 177 16.63 11.46 10.64
N VAL A 178 15.79 10.43 10.79
CA VAL A 178 15.77 9.56 11.97
C VAL A 178 15.89 8.11 11.56
N ASN A 179 16.94 7.45 12.06
CA ASN A 179 17.18 6.02 11.84
C ASN A 179 16.36 5.19 12.82
N SER A 180 15.09 5.05 12.51
CA SER A 180 14.14 4.30 13.32
C SER A 180 13.15 3.60 12.41
N TRP A 181 12.67 2.44 12.84
CA TRP A 181 11.57 1.71 12.21
C TRP A 181 10.22 2.44 12.35
N VAL A 182 10.14 3.45 13.24
CA VAL A 182 8.88 4.13 13.60
C VAL A 182 8.26 4.92 12.44
N PRO A 183 8.99 5.78 11.69
CA PRO A 183 8.46 6.43 10.50
C PRO A 183 7.93 5.44 9.45
N GLY A 184 8.66 4.36 9.17
CA GLY A 184 8.23 3.32 8.22
C GLY A 184 6.96 2.59 8.69
N MET A 185 6.86 2.26 9.98
CA MET A 185 5.65 1.70 10.56
C MET A 185 4.45 2.65 10.42
N PHE A 186 4.63 3.95 10.70
CA PHE A 186 3.54 4.92 10.59
C PHE A 186 3.04 5.07 9.15
N ASP A 187 3.94 5.10 8.16
CA ASP A 187 3.56 5.11 6.74
C ASP A 187 2.69 3.89 6.41
N ALA A 188 3.13 2.68 6.80
CA ALA A 188 2.36 1.46 6.59
C ALA A 188 0.99 1.48 7.28
N ILE A 189 0.91 2.00 8.52
CA ILE A 189 -0.36 2.15 9.25
C ILE A 189 -1.28 3.14 8.54
N PHE A 190 -0.77 4.28 8.09
CA PHE A 190 -1.57 5.30 7.40
C PHE A 190 -2.10 4.78 6.06
N GLN A 191 -1.24 4.12 5.27
CA GLN A 191 -1.64 3.51 4.01
C GLN A 191 -2.70 2.42 4.22
N ALA A 192 -2.44 1.48 5.12
CA ALA A 192 -3.37 0.39 5.42
C ALA A 192 -4.71 0.91 5.94
N SER A 193 -4.70 1.95 6.80
CA SER A 193 -5.90 2.54 7.36
C SER A 193 -6.76 3.23 6.30
N PHE A 194 -6.15 4.01 5.41
CA PHE A 194 -6.87 4.65 4.31
C PHE A 194 -7.48 3.62 3.34
N LEU A 195 -6.68 2.65 2.89
CA LEU A 195 -7.15 1.61 1.97
C LEU A 195 -8.29 0.79 2.59
N CYS A 196 -8.15 0.37 3.85
CA CYS A 196 -9.20 -0.36 4.55
C CYS A 196 -10.46 0.51 4.75
N ALA A 197 -10.32 1.80 5.08
CA ALA A 197 -11.46 2.70 5.18
C ALA A 197 -12.18 2.86 3.83
N LEU A 198 -11.44 2.91 2.72
CA LEU A 198 -12.01 2.96 1.36
C LEU A 198 -12.73 1.66 0.98
N LEU A 199 -12.16 0.50 1.33
CA LEU A 199 -12.83 -0.81 1.17
C LEU A 199 -14.12 -0.90 2.00
N LEU A 200 -14.10 -0.38 3.23
CA LEU A 200 -15.27 -0.32 4.10
C LEU A 200 -16.34 0.62 3.53
N PHE A 201 -15.92 1.78 3.02
CA PHE A 201 -16.78 2.75 2.37
C PHE A 201 -17.56 2.13 1.20
N TRP A 202 -16.90 1.37 0.33
CA TRP A 202 -17.58 0.68 -0.77
C TRP A 202 -18.64 -0.31 -0.28
N LEU A 203 -18.31 -1.17 0.70
CA LEU A 203 -19.29 -2.09 1.29
C LEU A 203 -20.47 -1.34 1.94
N CYS A 204 -20.17 -0.22 2.58
CA CYS A 204 -21.13 0.62 3.26
C CYS A 204 -22.10 1.29 2.29
N ILE A 205 -21.64 1.78 1.14
CA ILE A 205 -22.52 2.39 0.15
C ILE A 205 -23.42 1.34 -0.51
N TYR A 206 -22.89 0.23 -1.00
CA TYR A 206 -23.71 -0.77 -1.71
C TYR A 206 -24.76 -1.42 -0.81
N HIS A 207 -24.42 -1.68 0.46
CA HIS A 207 -25.41 -2.15 1.44
C HIS A 207 -26.36 -1.02 1.87
N GLY A 208 -25.86 0.21 1.94
CA GLY A 208 -26.58 1.40 2.40
C GLY A 208 -27.70 1.88 1.47
N VAL A 209 -27.70 1.44 0.21
CA VAL A 209 -28.75 1.72 -0.79
C VAL A 209 -30.16 1.37 -0.29
N ARG A 210 -30.30 0.35 0.58
CA ARG A 210 -31.60 -0.21 0.97
C ARG A 210 -32.09 0.15 2.39
N GLN A 211 -31.17 0.41 3.33
CA GLN A 211 -31.55 0.53 4.75
C GLN A 211 -31.72 1.99 5.18
N THR A 212 -32.98 2.38 5.36
CA THR A 212 -33.40 3.62 6.04
C THR A 212 -33.13 3.54 7.55
N ASP A 213 -33.34 2.37 8.18
CA ASP A 213 -33.04 2.12 9.60
C ASP A 213 -31.68 1.44 9.80
N ARG A 214 -30.69 2.23 10.20
CA ARG A 214 -29.29 1.79 10.35
C ARG A 214 -28.91 1.59 11.81
N ARG A 215 -29.30 0.46 12.40
CA ARG A 215 -28.75 0.09 13.71
C ARG A 215 -27.27 -0.24 13.57
N PHE A 216 -26.41 0.53 14.27
CA PHE A 216 -24.97 0.49 14.12
C PHE A 216 -24.38 -0.94 14.20
N MET A 217 -24.83 -1.72 15.18
CA MET A 217 -24.32 -3.07 15.44
C MET A 217 -24.66 -4.10 14.35
N ARG A 218 -25.83 -4.01 13.71
CA ARG A 218 -26.19 -4.98 12.66
C ARG A 218 -25.63 -4.59 11.29
N PHE A 219 -25.48 -3.28 11.05
CA PHE A 219 -25.05 -2.78 9.76
C PHE A 219 -23.52 -2.68 9.63
N TYR A 220 -22.81 -2.13 10.63
CA TYR A 220 -21.36 -1.87 10.52
C TYR A 220 -20.51 -3.01 11.04
N LEU A 221 -20.91 -3.68 12.13
CA LEU A 221 -20.10 -4.69 12.80
C LEU A 221 -19.61 -5.83 11.88
N PRO A 222 -20.47 -6.51 11.08
CA PRO A 222 -19.98 -7.58 10.21
C PRO A 222 -19.02 -7.06 9.13
N LYS A 223 -19.21 -5.82 8.64
CA LYS A 223 -18.33 -5.19 7.65
C LYS A 223 -16.99 -4.81 8.26
N LEU A 224 -17.03 -4.27 9.48
CA LEU A 224 -15.86 -3.88 10.25
C LEU A 224 -15.04 -5.11 10.64
N VAL A 225 -15.67 -6.24 10.95
CA VAL A 225 -14.94 -7.50 11.20
C VAL A 225 -14.17 -7.94 9.96
N VAL A 226 -14.82 -8.02 8.79
CA VAL A 226 -14.13 -8.45 7.55
C VAL A 226 -12.96 -7.53 7.20
N VAL A 227 -13.22 -6.21 7.15
CA VAL A 227 -12.19 -5.23 6.78
C VAL A 227 -11.13 -5.07 7.89
N GLY A 228 -11.54 -5.14 9.15
CA GLY A 228 -10.66 -5.04 10.31
C GLY A 228 -9.68 -6.20 10.39
N LEU A 229 -10.09 -7.43 10.02
CA LEU A 229 -9.17 -8.56 9.92
C LEU A 229 -8.11 -8.33 8.84
N ILE A 230 -8.48 -7.76 7.69
CA ILE A 230 -7.53 -7.37 6.63
C ILE A 230 -6.56 -6.32 7.18
N TRP A 231 -7.08 -5.28 7.83
CA TRP A 231 -6.26 -4.20 8.42
C TRP A 231 -5.27 -4.73 9.46
N ILE A 232 -5.71 -5.55 10.41
CA ILE A 232 -4.84 -6.14 11.44
C ILE A 232 -3.74 -6.96 10.79
N SER A 233 -4.07 -7.81 9.81
CA SER A 233 -3.07 -8.61 9.11
C SER A 233 -2.06 -7.77 8.33
N ALA A 234 -2.50 -6.71 7.64
CA ALA A 234 -1.61 -5.82 6.90
C ALA A 234 -0.65 -5.06 7.84
N VAL A 235 -1.17 -4.47 8.91
CA VAL A 235 -0.37 -3.70 9.88
C VAL A 235 0.61 -4.59 10.63
N THR A 236 0.19 -5.78 11.04
CA THR A 236 1.07 -6.72 11.75
C THR A 236 2.22 -7.19 10.87
N ILE A 237 1.97 -7.53 9.60
CA ILE A 237 3.02 -7.92 8.65
C ILE A 237 4.00 -6.76 8.42
N ALA A 238 3.49 -5.57 8.11
CA ALA A 238 4.35 -4.42 7.81
C ALA A 238 5.19 -3.98 9.02
N SER A 239 4.58 -3.90 10.21
CA SER A 239 5.29 -3.52 11.43
C SER A 239 6.35 -4.57 11.81
N TRP A 240 6.03 -5.85 11.64
CA TRP A 240 6.96 -6.94 11.92
C TRP A 240 8.15 -6.92 10.95
N GLN A 241 7.91 -6.61 9.68
CA GLN A 241 8.95 -6.50 8.67
C GLN A 241 9.92 -5.38 9.01
N GLU A 242 9.43 -4.14 9.18
CA GLU A 242 10.25 -2.96 9.48
C GLU A 242 11.07 -3.13 10.77
N TYR A 243 10.47 -3.77 11.78
CA TYR A 243 11.18 -4.03 13.04
C TYR A 243 12.34 -5.02 12.87
N ASN A 244 12.14 -6.13 12.15
CA ASN A 244 13.17 -7.15 12.00
C ASN A 244 14.26 -6.75 10.99
N GLU A 245 13.92 -6.04 9.92
CA GLU A 245 14.89 -5.52 8.95
C GLU A 245 15.86 -4.51 9.61
N LEU A 246 15.39 -3.74 10.60
CA LEU A 246 16.27 -2.84 11.37
C LEU A 246 17.22 -3.59 12.31
N GLN A 247 16.74 -4.67 12.95
CA GLN A 247 17.55 -5.44 13.91
C GLN A 247 18.57 -6.34 13.23
N ASP A 248 18.19 -6.96 12.11
CA ASP A 248 19.06 -7.84 11.34
C ASP A 248 18.96 -7.50 9.85
N PRO A 249 20.01 -6.88 9.27
CA PRO A 249 19.99 -6.51 7.86
C PRO A 249 20.16 -7.71 6.91
N THR A 250 20.47 -8.90 7.44
CA THR A 250 20.47 -10.15 6.66
C THR A 250 19.13 -10.87 6.69
N TYR A 251 18.17 -10.41 7.49
CA TYR A 251 16.83 -10.99 7.58
C TYR A 251 16.05 -10.73 6.30
N PHE A 252 15.45 -11.77 5.73
CA PHE A 252 14.55 -11.64 4.60
C PHE A 252 13.24 -12.36 4.89
N TYR A 253 12.15 -11.59 4.97
CA TYR A 253 10.86 -12.05 5.47
C TYR A 253 10.27 -13.25 4.70
N ARG A 254 10.60 -13.44 3.41
CA ARG A 254 10.11 -14.57 2.60
C ARG A 254 10.80 -15.89 2.92
N LEU A 255 12.06 -15.85 3.34
CA LEU A 255 12.90 -17.04 3.52
C LEU A 255 12.99 -17.45 4.99
N ASP A 256 12.96 -16.48 5.91
CA ASP A 256 13.36 -16.72 7.29
C ASP A 256 12.18 -16.98 8.25
N THR A 257 10.93 -16.74 7.82
CA THR A 257 9.77 -16.81 8.72
C THR A 257 8.67 -17.72 8.19
N THR A 258 8.53 -18.92 8.77
CA THR A 258 7.45 -19.87 8.44
C THR A 258 6.05 -19.30 8.75
N ASN A 259 5.93 -18.47 9.79
CA ASN A 259 4.68 -17.81 10.17
C ASN A 259 4.21 -16.79 9.12
N PHE A 260 5.12 -16.23 8.32
CA PHE A 260 4.77 -15.27 7.26
C PHE A 260 3.89 -15.93 6.19
N THR A 261 4.18 -17.18 5.82
CA THR A 261 3.35 -17.96 4.91
C THR A 261 1.92 -18.13 5.44
N GLY A 262 1.78 -18.37 6.76
CA GLY A 262 0.48 -18.45 7.42
C GLY A 262 -0.32 -17.14 7.34
N PHE A 263 0.32 -16.01 7.67
CA PHE A 263 -0.31 -14.68 7.55
C PHE A 263 -0.66 -14.30 6.11
N LYS A 264 0.19 -14.67 5.14
CA LYS A 264 -0.07 -14.51 3.70
C LYS A 264 -1.33 -15.27 3.28
N ILE A 265 -1.42 -16.56 3.62
CA ILE A 265 -2.60 -17.39 3.31
C ILE A 265 -3.85 -16.80 3.96
N PHE A 266 -3.76 -16.40 5.23
CA PHE A 266 -4.85 -15.75 5.94
C PHE A 266 -5.34 -14.47 5.25
N PHE A 267 -4.41 -13.58 4.86
CA PHE A 267 -4.72 -12.35 4.13
C PHE A 267 -5.47 -12.63 2.83
N PHE A 268 -5.02 -13.62 2.03
CA PHE A 268 -5.69 -13.98 0.79
C PHE A 268 -7.07 -14.62 0.99
N ILE A 269 -7.25 -15.43 2.03
CA ILE A 269 -8.56 -16.02 2.35
C ILE A 269 -9.55 -14.91 2.73
N VAL A 270 -9.17 -14.01 3.64
CA VAL A 270 -10.04 -12.91 4.07
C VAL A 270 -10.29 -11.93 2.93
N GLY A 271 -9.27 -11.62 2.12
CA GLY A 271 -9.40 -10.80 0.92
C GLY A 271 -10.33 -11.42 -0.13
N GLY A 272 -10.25 -12.73 -0.34
CA GLY A 272 -11.17 -13.47 -1.21
C GLY A 272 -12.62 -13.41 -0.72
N LEU A 273 -12.84 -13.61 0.59
CA LEU A 273 -14.16 -13.44 1.20
C LEU A 273 -14.70 -12.00 1.04
N TYR A 274 -13.84 -11.00 1.19
CA TYR A 274 -14.20 -9.60 0.94
C TYR A 274 -14.65 -9.38 -0.52
N LEU A 275 -13.89 -9.87 -1.49
CA LEU A 275 -14.23 -9.71 -2.92
C LEU A 275 -15.55 -10.41 -3.27
N LEU A 276 -15.77 -11.62 -2.77
CA LEU A 276 -17.05 -12.33 -2.93
C LEU A 276 -18.22 -11.55 -2.32
N TYR A 277 -18.01 -10.98 -1.13
CA TYR A 277 -19.03 -10.17 -0.46
C TYR A 277 -19.33 -8.87 -1.22
N LEU A 278 -18.30 -8.18 -1.72
CA LEU A 278 -18.45 -7.00 -2.56
C LEU A 278 -19.20 -7.31 -3.86
N LEU A 279 -18.82 -8.41 -4.54
CA LEU A 279 -19.49 -8.85 -5.77
C LEU A 279 -20.97 -9.17 -5.53
N TYR A 280 -21.27 -9.89 -4.43
CA TYR A 280 -22.65 -10.16 -4.03
C TYR A 280 -23.46 -8.87 -3.83
N LEU A 281 -22.89 -7.89 -3.11
CA LEU A 281 -23.54 -6.60 -2.88
C LEU A 281 -23.72 -5.81 -4.19
N LEU A 282 -22.76 -5.86 -5.10
CA LEU A 282 -22.82 -5.18 -6.39
C LEU A 282 -23.94 -5.77 -7.25
N VAL A 283 -23.96 -7.10 -7.45
CA VAL A 283 -24.99 -7.78 -8.26
C VAL A 283 -26.38 -7.50 -7.69
N ARG A 284 -26.52 -7.57 -6.37
CA ARG A 284 -27.78 -7.25 -5.69
C ARG A 284 -28.18 -5.79 -5.87
N ALA A 285 -27.24 -4.85 -5.71
CA ALA A 285 -27.51 -3.43 -5.90
C ALA A 285 -27.96 -3.12 -7.33
N TYR A 286 -27.36 -3.74 -8.35
CA TYR A 286 -27.76 -3.58 -9.76
C TYR A 286 -29.13 -4.21 -10.07
N ALA A 287 -29.41 -5.41 -9.56
CA ALA A 287 -30.70 -6.06 -9.75
C ALA A 287 -31.84 -5.23 -9.14
N GLU A 288 -31.60 -4.66 -7.96
CA GLU A 288 -32.56 -3.81 -7.25
C GLU A 288 -32.62 -2.38 -7.84
N LEU A 289 -31.54 -1.86 -8.46
CA LEU A 289 -31.54 -0.55 -9.14
C LEU A 289 -32.55 -0.47 -10.28
N ARG A 290 -32.78 -1.60 -10.96
CA ARG A 290 -33.80 -1.70 -12.02
C ARG A 290 -35.21 -1.39 -11.51
N ALA A 291 -35.43 -1.46 -10.19
CA ALA A 291 -36.71 -1.17 -9.56
C ALA A 291 -36.86 0.28 -9.03
N MET A 292 -35.81 1.13 -9.05
CA MET A 292 -35.86 2.51 -8.53
C MET A 292 -35.14 3.52 -9.46
N PRO A 293 -35.85 4.20 -10.38
CA PRO A 293 -35.22 5.06 -11.41
C PRO A 293 -34.61 6.38 -10.91
N TYR A 294 -35.00 6.90 -9.73
CA TYR A 294 -34.52 8.21 -9.24
C TYR A 294 -33.13 8.19 -8.59
N PHE A 295 -32.64 7.04 -8.10
CA PHE A 295 -31.30 6.90 -7.47
C PHE A 295 -30.19 6.54 -8.45
N ASP A 296 -30.52 6.51 -9.75
CA ASP A 296 -29.77 5.81 -10.77
C ASP A 296 -28.45 6.52 -11.16
N LEU A 297 -28.49 7.85 -11.35
CA LEU A 297 -27.34 8.59 -11.88
C LEU A 297 -26.16 8.69 -10.90
N ARG A 298 -26.43 8.96 -9.62
CA ARG A 298 -25.38 9.13 -8.59
C ARG A 298 -24.66 7.81 -8.31
N LEU A 299 -25.41 6.72 -8.19
CA LEU A 299 -24.82 5.41 -7.95
C LEU A 299 -24.08 4.91 -9.19
N LYS A 300 -24.63 5.08 -10.41
CA LYS A 300 -23.94 4.73 -11.67
C LYS A 300 -22.61 5.48 -11.84
N PHE A 301 -22.58 6.76 -11.53
CA PHE A 301 -21.35 7.55 -11.58
C PHE A 301 -20.31 7.00 -10.60
N MET A 302 -20.72 6.73 -9.36
CA MET A 302 -19.82 6.18 -8.35
C MET A 302 -19.34 4.76 -8.68
N THR A 303 -20.23 3.88 -9.16
CA THR A 303 -19.85 2.51 -9.54
C THR A 303 -18.91 2.52 -10.72
N PHE A 304 -19.17 3.37 -11.72
CA PHE A 304 -18.28 3.56 -12.86
C PHE A 304 -16.90 4.03 -12.39
N LEU A 305 -16.84 5.04 -11.54
CA LEU A 305 -15.59 5.55 -11.01
C LEU A 305 -14.83 4.49 -10.19
N MET A 306 -15.55 3.70 -9.39
CA MET A 306 -14.97 2.56 -8.63
C MET A 306 -14.39 1.49 -9.56
N LEU A 307 -15.09 1.12 -10.63
CA LEU A 307 -14.61 0.15 -11.61
C LEU A 307 -13.38 0.67 -12.37
N VAL A 308 -13.32 1.97 -12.69
CA VAL A 308 -12.14 2.59 -13.28
C VAL A 308 -10.95 2.48 -12.32
N VAL A 309 -11.13 2.82 -11.04
CA VAL A 309 -10.06 2.68 -10.04
C VAL A 309 -9.61 1.23 -9.91
N LEU A 310 -10.54 0.28 -9.75
CA LEU A 310 -10.20 -1.14 -9.64
C LEU A 310 -9.48 -1.68 -10.88
N SER A 311 -9.95 -1.34 -12.08
CA SER A 311 -9.34 -1.82 -13.32
C SER A 311 -7.92 -1.28 -13.51
N ILE A 312 -7.66 0.00 -13.19
CA ILE A 312 -6.32 0.58 -13.23
C ILE A 312 -5.43 -0.05 -12.16
N SER A 313 -5.93 -0.24 -10.92
CA SER A 313 -5.15 -0.90 -9.86
C SER A 313 -4.78 -2.34 -10.21
N ILE A 314 -5.70 -3.10 -10.82
CA ILE A 314 -5.44 -4.46 -11.31
C ILE A 314 -4.43 -4.43 -12.46
N ALA A 315 -4.55 -3.49 -13.40
CA ALA A 315 -3.61 -3.36 -14.51
C ALA A 315 -2.19 -3.05 -14.02
N ILE A 316 -2.03 -2.12 -13.08
CA ILE A 316 -0.73 -1.81 -12.46
C ILE A 316 -0.17 -3.04 -11.73
N THR A 317 -1.00 -3.75 -10.97
CA THR A 317 -0.61 -4.98 -10.27
C THR A 317 -0.16 -6.07 -11.24
N ALA A 318 -0.88 -6.24 -12.34
CA ALA A 318 -0.58 -7.23 -13.38
C ALA A 318 0.72 -6.88 -14.14
N MET A 319 0.97 -5.60 -14.40
CA MET A 319 2.23 -5.15 -14.99
C MET A 319 3.40 -5.36 -14.01
N LYS A 320 3.21 -5.05 -12.72
CA LYS A 320 4.24 -5.16 -11.69
C LYS A 320 4.66 -6.61 -11.40
N PHE A 321 3.69 -7.53 -11.30
CA PHE A 321 3.98 -8.89 -10.85
C PHE A 321 3.76 -9.99 -11.92
N GLY A 322 3.25 -9.62 -13.11
CA GLY A 322 2.99 -10.57 -14.20
C GLY A 322 2.07 -11.73 -13.82
N ALA A 323 2.22 -12.87 -14.50
CA ALA A 323 1.53 -14.13 -14.16
C ALA A 323 1.97 -14.70 -12.79
N ALA A 324 3.06 -14.19 -12.22
CA ALA A 324 3.57 -14.55 -10.90
C ALA A 324 2.95 -13.72 -9.75
N ALA A 325 1.98 -12.83 -10.04
CA ALA A 325 1.25 -12.03 -9.06
C ALA A 325 0.61 -12.83 -7.93
N LEU A 326 0.18 -14.06 -8.22
CA LEU A 326 -0.41 -14.96 -7.23
C LEU A 326 0.62 -15.82 -6.49
N GLN A 327 1.86 -15.92 -6.99
CA GLN A 327 2.81 -16.89 -6.46
C GLN A 327 3.54 -16.34 -5.23
N ASP A 328 4.22 -15.18 -5.22
CA ASP A 328 4.99 -14.81 -4.01
C ASP A 328 5.16 -13.32 -3.64
N ASN A 329 4.67 -12.39 -4.47
CA ASN A 329 5.12 -10.99 -4.36
C ASN A 329 4.09 -9.98 -3.80
N PHE A 330 2.82 -10.38 -3.65
CA PHE A 330 1.73 -9.41 -3.55
C PHE A 330 1.68 -8.59 -2.24
N VAL A 331 1.78 -9.20 -1.06
CA VAL A 331 1.32 -8.52 0.18
C VAL A 331 2.37 -7.60 0.82
N ALA A 332 3.65 -7.95 0.74
CA ALA A 332 4.73 -7.21 1.42
C ALA A 332 5.42 -6.14 0.55
N GLU A 333 5.20 -6.17 -0.77
CA GLU A 333 5.89 -5.31 -1.74
C GLU A 333 4.99 -4.21 -2.32
N ILE A 334 3.71 -4.14 -1.92
CA ILE A 334 2.78 -3.07 -2.32
C ILE A 334 3.16 -1.72 -1.71
N SER A 335 3.73 -1.68 -0.50
CA SER A 335 4.05 -0.45 0.22
C SER A 335 5.50 0.03 0.06
N THR A 336 6.44 -0.82 -0.34
CA THR A 336 7.87 -0.55 -0.12
C THR A 336 8.70 -0.34 -1.37
N ASN A 337 8.35 -0.93 -2.53
CA ASN A 337 9.19 -0.81 -3.74
C ASN A 337 8.37 -0.54 -5.01
N TYR A 338 8.70 0.55 -5.70
CA TYR A 338 8.21 0.88 -7.05
C TYR A 338 9.31 0.65 -8.08
N GLU A 339 9.05 -0.09 -9.15
CA GLU A 339 10.04 -0.31 -10.20
C GLU A 339 10.22 0.93 -11.08
N ASN A 340 9.11 1.63 -11.35
CA ASN A 340 9.08 2.82 -12.19
C ASN A 340 8.43 4.01 -11.47
N SER A 341 8.93 5.21 -11.74
CA SER A 341 8.33 6.45 -11.22
C SER A 341 6.89 6.66 -11.69
N ILE A 342 6.57 6.20 -12.90
CA ILE A 342 5.22 6.33 -13.46
C ILE A 342 4.21 5.50 -12.67
N GLU A 343 4.59 4.30 -12.22
CA GLU A 343 3.72 3.43 -11.42
C GLU A 343 3.38 4.07 -10.07
N PHE A 344 4.40 4.64 -9.40
CA PHE A 344 4.22 5.39 -8.17
C PHE A 344 3.21 6.54 -8.35
N VAL A 345 3.45 7.40 -9.35
CA VAL A 345 2.59 8.58 -9.60
C VAL A 345 1.18 8.17 -10.04
N ALA A 346 1.07 7.13 -10.86
CA ALA A 346 -0.23 6.63 -11.31
C ALA A 346 -1.05 6.08 -10.15
N PHE A 347 -0.44 5.30 -9.25
CA PHE A 347 -1.15 4.73 -8.10
C PHE A 347 -1.57 5.79 -7.08
N TYR A 348 -0.64 6.66 -6.65
CA TYR A 348 -0.96 7.75 -5.73
C TYR A 348 -1.94 8.76 -6.35
N GLY A 349 -1.72 9.12 -7.61
CA GLY A 349 -2.58 10.02 -8.35
C GLY A 349 -3.99 9.48 -8.50
N LEU A 350 -4.15 8.20 -8.84
CA LEU A 350 -5.46 7.55 -9.01
C LEU A 350 -6.33 7.69 -7.75
N LEU A 351 -5.77 7.37 -6.57
CA LEU A 351 -6.51 7.43 -5.30
C LEU A 351 -6.80 8.87 -4.86
N ASN A 352 -5.85 9.79 -5.06
CA ASN A 352 -6.05 11.21 -4.77
C ASN A 352 -7.14 11.81 -5.67
N PHE A 353 -7.04 11.64 -6.98
CA PHE A 353 -8.03 12.14 -7.93
C PHE A 353 -9.41 11.50 -7.71
N TYR A 354 -9.46 10.20 -7.42
CA TYR A 354 -10.70 9.52 -7.03
C TYR A 354 -11.40 10.26 -5.88
N MET A 355 -10.66 10.53 -4.80
CA MET A 355 -11.20 11.22 -3.63
C MET A 355 -11.56 12.68 -3.91
N TYR A 356 -10.79 13.38 -4.76
CA TYR A 356 -11.12 14.76 -5.16
C TYR A 356 -12.41 14.83 -5.99
N THR A 357 -12.58 13.92 -6.94
CA THR A 357 -13.81 13.82 -7.73
C THR A 357 -15.00 13.48 -6.84
N MET A 358 -14.83 12.56 -5.88
CA MET A 358 -15.87 12.24 -4.90
C MET A 358 -16.22 13.45 -4.02
N ALA A 359 -15.21 14.16 -3.49
CA ALA A 359 -15.45 15.36 -2.68
C ALA A 359 -16.18 16.45 -3.48
N PHE A 360 -15.85 16.62 -4.75
CA PHE A 360 -16.53 17.57 -5.64
C PHE A 360 -17.99 17.18 -5.90
N VAL A 361 -18.24 15.94 -6.32
CA VAL A 361 -19.59 15.46 -6.70
C VAL A 361 -20.55 15.45 -5.51
N TYR A 362 -20.06 15.13 -4.32
CA TYR A 362 -20.89 15.08 -3.11
C TYR A 362 -20.88 16.39 -2.30
N SER A 363 -20.25 17.45 -2.82
CA SER A 363 -20.39 18.78 -2.24
C SER A 363 -21.79 19.35 -2.49
N PRO A 364 -22.39 20.09 -1.54
CA PRO A 364 -23.71 20.67 -1.73
C PRO A 364 -23.69 21.72 -2.84
N SER A 365 -24.75 21.77 -3.65
CA SER A 365 -24.93 22.80 -4.68
C SER A 365 -25.16 24.16 -4.03
N LYS A 366 -24.84 25.26 -4.74
CA LYS A 366 -25.03 26.63 -4.23
C LYS A 366 -26.50 26.93 -3.88
N ASN A 367 -27.45 26.23 -4.49
CA ASN A 367 -28.89 26.39 -4.28
C ASN A 367 -29.49 25.32 -3.36
N ALA A 368 -28.69 24.40 -2.80
CA ALA A 368 -29.20 23.27 -2.02
C ALA A 368 -30.05 23.70 -0.82
N GLN A 369 -29.74 24.85 -0.19
CA GLN A 369 -30.56 25.40 0.90
C GLN A 369 -31.95 25.86 0.42
N TYR A 370 -32.08 26.37 -0.80
CA TYR A 370 -33.37 26.74 -1.36
C TYR A 370 -34.17 25.49 -1.74
N GLU A 371 -33.52 24.48 -2.34
CA GLU A 371 -34.17 23.22 -2.72
C GLU A 371 -34.68 22.42 -1.51
N THR A 372 -33.94 22.36 -0.40
CA THR A 372 -34.42 21.69 0.82
C THR A 372 -35.66 22.38 1.39
N ASN A 373 -35.65 23.72 1.47
CA ASN A 373 -36.79 24.49 1.96
C ASN A 373 -38.01 24.41 1.03
N PHE A 374 -37.81 24.28 -0.28
CA PHE A 374 -38.89 24.11 -1.26
C PHE A 374 -39.51 22.70 -1.22
N LYS A 375 -38.69 21.67 -1.02
CA LYS A 375 -39.13 20.26 -1.01
C LYS A 375 -39.81 19.85 0.31
N ASP A 376 -39.44 20.50 1.41
CA ASP A 376 -40.05 20.28 2.74
C ASP A 376 -41.36 21.07 2.95
N ASN A 377 -41.79 21.89 1.99
CA ASN A 377 -43.07 22.62 2.08
C ASN A 377 -44.20 21.79 1.45
N PRO A 378 -45.05 21.10 2.25
CA PRO A 378 -46.01 20.12 1.74
C PRO A 378 -47.07 20.72 0.81
N ALA A 379 -47.34 22.04 0.92
CA ALA A 379 -48.27 22.74 0.04
C ALA A 379 -47.72 22.93 -1.39
N LEU A 380 -46.40 22.93 -1.57
CA LEU A 380 -45.72 23.22 -2.84
C LEU A 380 -45.27 21.94 -3.54
N SER A 381 -44.94 20.89 -2.78
CA SER A 381 -44.70 19.54 -3.34
C SER A 381 -45.96 18.92 -3.95
N MET A 382 -47.14 19.19 -3.38
CA MET A 382 -48.42 18.71 -3.91
C MET A 382 -48.89 19.42 -5.19
N LEU A 383 -48.45 20.67 -5.43
CA LEU A 383 -48.77 21.40 -6.66
C LEU A 383 -47.96 20.91 -7.86
N ASN A 384 -46.78 20.35 -7.62
CA ASN A 384 -45.90 19.86 -8.69
C ASN A 384 -46.16 18.39 -9.05
N ASP A 385 -46.67 17.58 -8.10
CA ASP A 385 -47.12 16.20 -8.37
C ASP A 385 -48.48 16.15 -9.09
N SER A 386 -49.28 17.22 -9.07
CA SER A 386 -50.58 17.26 -9.75
C SER A 386 -50.53 17.62 -11.25
N ASP A 387 -49.39 18.12 -11.75
CA ASP A 387 -49.29 18.65 -13.11
C ASP A 387 -48.55 17.71 -14.11
N GLU A 388 -48.06 16.53 -13.68
CA GLU A 388 -47.36 15.57 -14.56
C GLU A 388 -48.21 14.40 -15.09
N GLU A 389 -49.55 14.40 -14.91
CA GLU A 389 -50.46 13.40 -15.51
C GLU A 389 -51.52 13.99 -16.45
N VAL A 390 -51.11 14.60 -17.58
CA VAL A 390 -51.99 14.64 -18.78
C VAL A 390 -51.18 14.68 -20.09
N HIS A 391 -50.93 13.51 -20.67
CA HIS A 391 -50.81 13.38 -22.13
C HIS A 391 -51.96 12.50 -22.64
N TYR A 392 -53.05 13.14 -23.06
CA TYR A 392 -54.03 12.56 -23.98
C TYR A 392 -53.52 12.72 -25.41
N GLY A 393 -53.64 11.67 -26.23
CA GLY A 393 -53.53 11.72 -27.69
C GLY A 393 -52.54 10.75 -28.26
#